data_AF-A0A1S8ZM81-F1
#
_entry.id   AF-A0A1S8ZM81-F1
#
_cell.length_a   1.000
_cell.length_b   1.000
_cell.length_c   1.000
_cell.angle_alpha   90.00
_cell.angle_beta   90.00
_cell.angle_gamma   90.00
#
_symmetry.space_group_name_H-M   'P 1'
#
loop_
_entity.id
_entity.type
_entity.pdbx_description
1 polymer ?
#
loop_
_entity_poly.entity_id
_entity_poly.type
_entity_poly.pdbx_seq_one_letter_code
_entity_poly.pdbx_strand_id
1 'polypeptide(L)'
;MSTEYYLKSLPEKDLELEISKQVRLSLIEEHKLTRIIELLKEVTSIENETVRVINKGVRGPYADGYYCGFEFDEEFEFWKELVDRYPKNGLLNIIFAEYLAQKDKSYDNACYFYRKGFDIDFRLIGFIEPSWLDELTEKIFEFRIVYLRLQKEQYEREDFCELIDFLKNKYKDDREKIEQIEKINAS
;
A
#
# COMPACT_ATOMS: atom_id res chain seq x y z
N MET A 1 -31.77 -0.84 -7.40
CA MET A 1 -30.53 -1.62 -7.28
C MET A 1 -30.03 -1.44 -5.85
N SER A 2 -29.70 -2.52 -5.15
CA SER A 2 -29.26 -2.46 -3.74
C SER A 2 -27.90 -1.75 -3.66
N THR A 3 -27.77 -0.79 -2.75
CA THR A 3 -26.54 -0.05 -2.40
C THR A 3 -25.43 -0.94 -1.84
N GLU A 4 -25.73 -2.20 -1.50
CA GLU A 4 -24.78 -3.14 -0.89
C GLU A 4 -23.70 -3.67 -1.86
N TYR A 5 -23.88 -3.51 -3.18
CA TYR A 5 -23.00 -4.10 -4.19
C TYR A 5 -21.67 -3.38 -4.39
N TYR A 6 -21.53 -2.11 -3.96
CA TYR A 6 -20.31 -1.35 -4.22
C TYR A 6 -19.14 -1.85 -3.35
N LEU A 7 -19.34 -1.87 -2.03
CA LEU A 7 -18.30 -2.30 -1.09
C LEU A 7 -18.64 -3.64 -0.45
N LYS A 8 -18.95 -4.65 -1.27
CA LYS A 8 -19.31 -6.00 -0.81
C LYS A 8 -18.14 -6.71 -0.12
N SER A 9 -16.91 -6.46 -0.57
CA SER A 9 -15.68 -7.03 0.03
C SER A 9 -15.28 -6.38 1.37
N LEU A 10 -15.97 -5.32 1.79
CA LEU A 10 -15.82 -4.69 3.10
C LEU A 10 -17.21 -4.45 3.72
N PRO A 11 -17.86 -5.50 4.27
CA PRO A 11 -19.14 -5.36 4.94
C PRO A 11 -19.04 -4.44 6.16
N GLU A 12 -20.04 -3.58 6.36
CA GLU A 12 -20.05 -2.61 7.47
C GLU A 12 -19.92 -3.27 8.85
N LYS A 13 -20.51 -4.46 9.02
CA LYS A 13 -20.42 -5.27 10.25
C LYS A 13 -19.00 -5.68 10.62
N ASP A 14 -18.09 -5.69 9.64
CA ASP A 14 -16.69 -6.09 9.82
C ASP A 14 -15.78 -4.86 10.00
N LEU A 15 -16.35 -3.64 9.99
CA LEU A 15 -15.62 -2.39 10.26
C LEU A 15 -15.69 -2.05 11.75
N GLU A 16 -14.53 -1.80 12.34
CA GLU A 16 -14.41 -1.47 13.76
C GLU A 16 -14.59 0.04 14.00
N LEU A 17 -14.12 0.88 13.07
CA LEU A 17 -14.11 2.32 13.26
C LEU A 17 -15.37 2.99 12.70
N GLU A 18 -15.97 3.86 13.51
CA GLU A 18 -17.15 4.61 13.11
C GLU A 18 -16.90 5.50 11.89
N ILE A 19 -15.72 6.12 11.81
CA ILE A 19 -15.35 6.93 10.63
C ILE A 19 -15.27 6.08 9.36
N SER A 20 -14.79 4.84 9.44
CA SER A 20 -14.76 3.92 8.30
C SER A 20 -16.18 3.59 7.81
N LYS A 21 -17.14 3.41 8.72
CA LYS A 21 -18.55 3.18 8.38
C LYS A 21 -19.18 4.40 7.71
N GLN A 22 -18.93 5.60 8.24
CA GLN A 22 -19.41 6.86 7.66
C GLN A 22 -18.85 7.09 6.25
N VAL A 23 -17.54 6.87 6.06
CA VAL A 23 -16.89 6.97 4.76
C VAL A 23 -17.47 5.95 3.78
N ARG A 24 -17.65 4.69 4.21
CA ARG A 24 -18.28 3.64 3.40
C ARG A 24 -19.67 4.04 2.95
N LEU A 25 -20.50 4.52 3.88
CA LEU A 25 -21.87 4.94 3.59
C LEU A 25 -21.88 6.10 2.59
N SER A 26 -21.02 7.11 2.79
CA SER A 26 -20.93 8.26 1.91
C SER A 26 -20.47 7.90 0.49
N LEU A 27 -19.49 6.99 0.37
CA LEU A 27 -19.09 6.43 -0.93
C LEU A 27 -20.28 5.80 -1.68
N ILE A 28 -21.12 5.05 -0.96
CA ILE A 28 -22.26 4.31 -1.53
C ILE A 28 -23.45 5.22 -1.86
N GLU A 29 -23.73 6.23 -1.03
CA GLU A 29 -24.93 7.05 -1.17
C GLU A 29 -24.67 8.32 -1.97
N GLU A 30 -23.53 8.97 -1.74
CA GLU A 30 -23.26 10.31 -2.23
C GLU A 30 -22.31 10.33 -3.43
N HIS A 31 -21.41 9.35 -3.54
CA HIS A 31 -20.43 9.21 -4.62
C HIS A 31 -19.62 10.49 -4.89
N LYS A 32 -19.10 11.13 -3.83
CA LYS A 32 -18.37 12.41 -3.91
C LYS A 32 -17.12 12.41 -3.04
N LEU A 33 -15.95 12.65 -3.64
CA LEU A 33 -14.67 12.75 -2.92
C LEU A 33 -14.66 13.89 -1.90
N THR A 34 -15.26 15.05 -2.23
CA THR A 34 -15.34 16.21 -1.33
C THR A 34 -16.06 15.89 -0.02
N ARG A 35 -17.06 15.00 -0.08
CA ARG A 35 -17.79 14.59 1.11
C ARG A 35 -16.95 13.73 2.06
N ILE A 36 -16.08 12.89 1.50
CA ILE A 36 -15.11 12.11 2.29
C ILE A 36 -14.16 13.07 3.02
N ILE A 37 -13.67 14.10 2.33
CA ILE A 37 -12.81 15.13 2.93
C ILE A 37 -13.53 15.86 4.08
N GLU A 38 -14.81 16.21 3.92
CA GLU A 38 -15.62 16.81 4.98
C GLU A 38 -15.76 15.92 6.21
N LEU A 39 -16.04 14.63 6.02
CA LEU A 39 -16.15 13.65 7.12
C LEU A 39 -14.84 13.55 7.89
N LEU A 40 -13.71 13.62 7.18
CA LEU A 40 -12.38 13.55 7.77
C LEU A 40 -11.93 14.90 8.36
N LYS A 41 -12.72 15.97 8.28
CA LYS A 41 -12.26 17.32 8.64
C LYS A 41 -11.95 17.51 10.12
N GLU A 42 -12.61 16.79 11.01
CA GLU A 42 -12.38 16.90 12.45
C GLU A 42 -11.48 15.78 12.99
N VAL A 43 -11.01 14.90 12.11
CA VAL A 43 -10.17 13.76 12.46
C VAL A 43 -8.70 14.17 12.43
N THR A 44 -7.95 13.84 13.50
CA THR A 44 -6.52 14.15 13.64
C THR A 44 -5.61 13.08 13.02
N SER A 45 -6.12 11.86 12.88
CA SER A 45 -5.40 10.71 12.31
C SER A 45 -6.38 9.68 11.77
N ILE A 46 -6.03 9.02 10.67
CA ILE A 46 -6.79 7.90 10.13
C ILE A 46 -6.00 6.61 10.23
N GLU A 47 -6.71 5.51 10.50
CA GLU A 47 -6.14 4.17 10.57
C GLU A 47 -6.16 3.49 9.19
N ASN A 48 -5.37 2.42 9.06
CA ASN A 48 -5.30 1.63 7.82
C ASN A 48 -6.69 1.08 7.40
N GLU A 49 -7.59 0.80 8.34
CA GLU A 49 -8.97 0.39 8.01
C GLU A 49 -9.68 1.47 7.17
N THR A 50 -9.65 2.73 7.63
CA THR A 50 -10.31 3.84 6.93
C THR A 50 -9.69 4.05 5.55
N VAL A 51 -8.36 3.99 5.44
CA VAL A 51 -7.66 4.09 4.15
C VAL A 51 -8.06 2.96 3.19
N ARG A 52 -8.22 1.73 3.69
CA ARG A 52 -8.68 0.59 2.88
C ARG A 52 -10.10 0.79 2.36
N VAL A 53 -11.01 1.32 3.18
CA VAL A 53 -12.38 1.65 2.76
C VAL A 53 -12.37 2.69 1.64
N ILE A 54 -11.61 3.77 1.82
CA ILE A 54 -11.47 4.83 0.80
C ILE A 54 -10.92 4.22 -0.50
N ASN A 55 -9.78 3.51 -0.44
CA ASN A 55 -9.12 2.97 -1.62
C ASN A 55 -10.02 2.02 -2.41
N LYS A 56 -10.77 1.16 -1.68
CA LYS A 56 -11.74 0.25 -2.27
C LYS A 56 -12.89 0.97 -2.97
N GLY A 57 -13.34 2.08 -2.41
CA GLY A 57 -14.39 2.90 -3.00
C GLY A 57 -13.94 3.71 -4.20
N VAL A 58 -12.71 4.22 -4.19
CA VAL A 58 -12.21 5.15 -5.22
C VAL A 58 -11.61 4.42 -6.42
N ARG A 59 -10.69 3.48 -6.22
CA ARG A 59 -9.84 2.93 -7.32
C ARG A 59 -10.15 1.48 -7.69
N GLY A 60 -11.05 0.82 -6.97
CA GLY A 60 -11.06 -0.63 -6.84
C GLY A 60 -10.91 -1.43 -8.14
N PRO A 61 -10.02 -2.44 -8.20
CA PRO A 61 -10.14 -3.53 -9.16
C PRO A 61 -10.46 -4.81 -8.38
N TYR A 62 -11.74 -5.14 -8.19
CA TYR A 62 -12.11 -6.38 -7.51
C TYR A 62 -13.26 -7.08 -8.21
N ALA A 63 -13.07 -8.38 -8.49
CA ALA A 63 -14.02 -9.25 -9.18
C ALA A 63 -15.41 -9.34 -8.49
N ASP A 64 -15.54 -8.83 -7.26
CA ASP A 64 -16.69 -9.08 -6.38
C ASP A 64 -17.46 -7.80 -5.96
N GLY A 65 -17.26 -6.65 -6.61
CA GLY A 65 -18.03 -5.42 -6.31
C GLY A 65 -17.82 -4.26 -7.29
N TYR A 66 -18.72 -3.28 -7.26
CA TYR A 66 -18.60 -2.03 -8.04
C TYR A 66 -17.84 -0.96 -7.24
N TYR A 67 -17.02 -0.13 -7.87
CA TYR A 67 -16.38 1.00 -7.20
C TYR A 67 -16.95 2.33 -7.72
N CYS A 68 -16.78 3.39 -6.93
CA CYS A 68 -17.08 4.75 -7.35
C CYS A 68 -15.93 5.19 -8.24
N GLY A 69 -16.05 4.97 -9.56
CA GLY A 69 -15.03 5.45 -10.50
C GLY A 69 -15.06 6.98 -10.54
N PHE A 70 -13.91 7.60 -10.30
CA PHE A 70 -13.71 9.05 -10.45
C PHE A 70 -12.71 9.31 -11.58
N GLU A 71 -12.63 10.56 -12.04
CA GLU A 71 -11.61 10.94 -13.01
C GLU A 71 -10.23 10.88 -12.34
N PHE A 72 -9.23 10.36 -13.05
CA PHE A 72 -7.90 10.11 -12.48
C PHE A 72 -7.26 11.35 -11.86
N ASP A 73 -7.43 12.53 -12.47
CA ASP A 73 -6.91 13.78 -11.93
C ASP A 73 -7.62 14.22 -10.63
N GLU A 74 -8.92 13.94 -10.50
CA GLU A 74 -9.68 14.19 -9.27
C GLU A 74 -9.22 13.26 -8.15
N GLU A 75 -9.03 11.97 -8.46
CA GLU A 75 -8.47 11.00 -7.52
C GLU A 75 -7.07 11.41 -7.06
N PHE A 76 -6.23 11.87 -7.99
CA PHE A 76 -4.86 12.27 -7.68
C PHE A 76 -4.84 13.44 -6.67
N GLU A 77 -5.59 14.51 -6.92
CA GLU A 77 -5.64 15.64 -5.99
C GLU A 77 -6.29 15.25 -4.65
N PHE A 78 -7.28 14.36 -4.66
CA PHE A 78 -7.87 13.80 -3.45
C PHE A 78 -6.85 13.02 -2.60
N TRP A 79 -6.08 12.12 -3.21
CA TRP A 79 -5.06 11.35 -2.50
C TRP A 79 -3.92 12.22 -1.98
N LYS A 80 -3.54 13.24 -2.76
CA LYS A 80 -2.57 14.24 -2.34
C LYS A 80 -3.05 15.01 -1.11
N GLU A 81 -4.31 15.47 -1.10
CA GLU A 81 -4.88 16.15 0.06
C GLU A 81 -4.88 15.23 1.30
N LEU A 82 -5.25 13.96 1.12
CA LEU A 82 -5.21 13.00 2.21
C LEU A 82 -3.80 12.78 2.75
N VAL A 83 -2.78 12.60 1.90
CA VAL A 83 -1.40 12.35 2.38
C VAL A 83 -0.78 13.57 3.04
N ASP A 84 -1.09 14.77 2.54
CA ASP A 84 -0.65 16.03 3.15
C ASP A 84 -1.23 16.19 4.56
N ARG A 85 -2.47 15.75 4.74
CA ARG A 85 -3.19 15.81 6.02
C ARG A 85 -2.81 14.69 6.99
N TYR A 86 -2.61 13.49 6.49
CA TYR A 86 -2.33 12.28 7.29
C TYR A 86 -0.99 11.64 6.92
N PRO A 87 0.13 12.39 6.97
CA PRO A 87 1.42 11.93 6.45
C PRO A 87 2.01 10.74 7.23
N LYS A 88 1.49 10.47 8.44
CA LYS A 88 1.92 9.38 9.32
C LYS A 88 1.18 8.07 9.07
N ASN A 89 0.22 8.01 8.15
CA ASN A 89 -0.42 6.74 7.79
C ASN A 89 0.40 6.04 6.70
N GLY A 90 0.99 4.88 7.02
CA GLY A 90 1.89 4.18 6.12
C GLY A 90 1.19 3.67 4.84
N LEU A 91 -0.04 3.16 4.96
CA LEU A 91 -0.79 2.62 3.83
C LEU A 91 -1.19 3.71 2.84
N LEU A 92 -1.56 4.88 3.37
CA LEU A 92 -1.88 6.06 2.56
C LEU A 92 -0.68 6.53 1.75
N ASN A 93 0.52 6.55 2.35
CA ASN A 93 1.75 6.88 1.63
C ASN A 93 2.00 5.89 0.48
N ILE A 94 1.75 4.59 0.67
CA ILE A 94 1.90 3.57 -0.38
C ILE A 94 0.90 3.79 -1.51
N ILE A 95 -0.39 4.00 -1.20
CA ILE A 95 -1.41 4.27 -2.22
C ILE A 95 -1.06 5.52 -3.02
N PHE A 96 -0.65 6.60 -2.37
CA PHE A 96 -0.27 7.81 -3.07
C PHE A 96 0.98 7.62 -3.95
N ALA A 97 1.95 6.81 -3.51
CA ALA A 97 3.11 6.45 -4.33
C ALA A 97 2.70 5.76 -5.64
N GLU A 98 1.70 4.89 -5.62
CA GLU A 98 1.16 4.25 -6.83
C GLU A 98 0.51 5.24 -7.79
N TYR A 99 -0.16 6.27 -7.26
CA TYR A 99 -0.72 7.35 -8.10
C TYR A 99 0.37 8.20 -8.73
N LEU A 100 1.42 8.54 -7.97
CA LEU A 100 2.59 9.25 -8.49
C LEU A 100 3.29 8.45 -9.58
N ALA A 101 3.49 7.15 -9.36
CA ALA A 101 4.07 6.25 -10.35
C ALA A 101 3.29 6.24 -11.68
N GLN A 102 1.96 6.27 -11.61
CA GLN A 102 1.10 6.33 -12.80
C GLN A 102 1.10 7.70 -13.48
N LYS A 103 1.11 8.78 -12.70
CA LYS A 103 1.06 10.16 -13.23
C LYS A 103 2.39 10.63 -13.79
N ASP A 104 3.46 10.51 -13.00
CA ASP A 104 4.76 11.12 -13.30
C ASP A 104 5.58 10.24 -14.26
N LYS A 105 5.28 8.92 -14.32
CA LYS A 105 6.10 7.90 -15.00
C LYS A 105 7.58 7.94 -14.60
N SER A 106 7.88 8.60 -13.48
CA SER A 106 9.21 8.82 -12.91
C SER A 106 9.22 8.27 -11.50
N TYR A 107 10.24 7.46 -11.22
CA TYR A 107 10.34 6.66 -10.02
C TYR A 107 10.64 7.47 -8.76
N ASP A 108 11.33 8.61 -8.88
CA ASP A 108 11.95 9.27 -7.72
C ASP A 108 10.92 9.77 -6.69
N ASN A 109 9.82 10.37 -7.16
CA ASN A 109 8.76 10.86 -6.27
C ASN A 109 8.01 9.71 -5.60
N ALA A 110 7.65 8.66 -6.37
CA ALA A 110 6.97 7.49 -5.83
C ALA A 110 7.85 6.76 -4.80
N CYS A 111 9.14 6.62 -5.07
CA CYS A 111 10.12 5.99 -4.19
C CYS A 111 10.18 6.67 -2.81
N TYR A 112 10.12 8.01 -2.76
CA TYR A 112 10.07 8.74 -1.51
C TYR A 112 8.85 8.36 -0.65
N PHE A 113 7.68 8.25 -1.25
CA PHE A 113 6.45 7.88 -0.53
C PHE A 113 6.41 6.39 -0.17
N TYR A 114 6.91 5.50 -1.03
CA TYR A 114 7.09 4.08 -0.68
C TYR A 114 8.00 3.93 0.54
N ARG A 115 9.14 4.64 0.57
CA ARG A 115 10.06 4.62 1.70
C ARG A 115 9.42 5.15 2.97
N LYS A 116 8.66 6.24 2.89
CA LYS A 116 7.89 6.73 4.05
C LYS A 116 6.92 5.70 4.58
N GLY A 117 6.15 5.05 3.71
CA GLY A 117 5.20 4.01 4.11
C GLY A 117 5.90 2.86 4.83
N PHE A 118 7.04 2.44 4.28
CA PHE A 118 7.89 1.39 4.87
C PHE A 118 8.51 1.79 6.21
N ASP A 119 9.02 3.01 6.36
CA ASP A 119 9.61 3.51 7.60
C ASP A 119 8.57 3.63 8.73
N ILE A 120 7.30 3.87 8.38
CA ILE A 120 6.17 3.88 9.32
C ILE A 120 5.80 2.44 9.71
N ASP A 121 5.58 1.56 8.73
CA ASP A 121 5.26 0.16 8.96
C ASP A 121 5.77 -0.72 7.80
N PHE A 122 6.92 -1.36 8.03
CA PHE A 122 7.58 -2.22 7.04
C PHE A 122 6.72 -3.41 6.59
N ARG A 123 5.71 -3.81 7.37
CA ARG A 123 4.81 -4.93 7.03
C ARG A 123 3.88 -4.58 5.88
N LEU A 124 3.71 -3.28 5.60
CA LEU A 124 2.91 -2.81 4.48
C LEU A 124 3.57 -3.03 3.12
N ILE A 125 4.80 -3.55 3.07
CA ILE A 125 5.48 -3.91 1.82
C ILE A 125 4.64 -4.84 0.93
N GLY A 126 3.76 -5.67 1.50
CA GLY A 126 2.84 -6.54 0.76
C GLY A 126 1.68 -5.81 0.07
N PHE A 127 1.48 -4.51 0.33
CA PHE A 127 0.52 -3.66 -0.38
C PHE A 127 1.12 -2.99 -1.61
N ILE A 128 2.45 -3.08 -1.80
CA ILE A 128 3.12 -2.50 -2.95
C ILE A 128 2.91 -3.40 -4.16
N GLU A 129 2.53 -2.82 -5.29
CA GLU A 129 2.40 -3.54 -6.56
C GLU A 129 3.70 -4.29 -6.92
N PRO A 130 3.65 -5.55 -7.39
CA PRO A 130 4.84 -6.38 -7.54
C PRO A 130 5.94 -5.77 -8.40
N SER A 131 5.60 -5.08 -9.51
CA SER A 131 6.62 -4.48 -10.37
C SER A 131 7.41 -3.37 -9.68
N TRP A 132 6.74 -2.54 -8.87
CA TRP A 132 7.41 -1.51 -8.06
C TRP A 132 8.19 -2.11 -6.89
N LEU A 133 7.69 -3.19 -6.30
CA LEU A 133 8.39 -3.90 -5.24
C LEU A 133 9.72 -4.49 -5.73
N ASP A 134 9.73 -5.07 -6.92
CA ASP A 134 10.97 -5.54 -7.56
C ASP A 134 11.96 -4.38 -7.74
N GLU A 135 11.51 -3.24 -8.26
CA GLU A 135 12.38 -2.07 -8.42
C GLU A 135 12.92 -1.52 -7.08
N LEU A 136 12.08 -1.45 -6.05
CA LEU A 136 12.46 -1.03 -4.70
C LEU A 136 13.49 -1.97 -4.09
N THR A 137 13.31 -3.28 -4.22
CA THR A 137 14.20 -4.30 -3.66
C THR A 137 15.52 -4.43 -4.44
N GLU A 138 15.58 -3.92 -5.68
CA GLU A 138 16.81 -3.78 -6.45
C GLU A 138 17.63 -2.57 -6.02
N LYS A 139 16.99 -1.46 -5.65
CA LYS A 139 17.65 -0.18 -5.32
C LYS A 139 17.88 0.04 -3.83
N ILE A 140 17.01 -0.47 -2.96
CA ILE A 140 17.00 -0.21 -1.51
C ILE A 140 17.12 -1.54 -0.76
N PHE A 141 18.22 -1.71 -0.03
CA PHE A 141 18.54 -2.99 0.59
C PHE A 141 17.60 -3.33 1.75
N GLU A 142 17.11 -2.33 2.48
CA GLU A 142 16.16 -2.51 3.58
C GLU A 142 14.86 -3.16 3.10
N PHE A 143 14.35 -2.74 1.92
CA PHE A 143 13.22 -3.38 1.26
C PHE A 143 13.55 -4.83 0.90
N ARG A 144 14.74 -5.08 0.34
CA ARG A 144 15.20 -6.44 0.00
C ARG A 144 15.19 -7.38 1.21
N ILE A 145 15.69 -6.93 2.36
CA ILE A 145 15.76 -7.73 3.58
C ILE A 145 14.37 -8.08 4.11
N VAL A 146 13.44 -7.11 4.14
CA VAL A 146 12.08 -7.39 4.59
C VAL A 146 11.34 -8.30 3.60
N TYR A 147 11.48 -8.06 2.30
CA TYR A 147 10.83 -8.88 1.29
C TYR A 147 11.36 -10.32 1.30
N LEU A 148 12.66 -10.51 1.50
CA LEU A 148 13.27 -11.84 1.60
C LEU A 148 12.68 -12.66 2.76
N ARG A 149 12.30 -12.02 3.87
CA ARG A 149 11.60 -12.71 4.98
C ARG A 149 10.22 -13.21 4.56
N LEU A 150 9.48 -12.41 3.79
CA LEU A 150 8.17 -12.83 3.26
C LEU A 150 8.33 -13.98 2.25
N GLN A 151 9.32 -13.89 1.37
CA GLN A 151 9.60 -14.95 0.38
C GLN A 151 9.97 -16.26 1.06
N LYS A 152 10.67 -16.23 2.18
CA LYS A 152 11.00 -17.42 2.97
C LYS A 152 9.76 -18.21 3.42
N GLU A 153 8.69 -17.51 3.77
CA GLU A 153 7.44 -18.12 4.22
C GLU A 153 6.60 -18.66 3.06
N GLN A 154 6.85 -18.17 1.84
CA GLN A 154 6.03 -18.43 0.65
C GLN A 154 6.66 -19.41 -0.34
N TYR A 155 8.00 -19.44 -0.43
CA TYR A 155 8.73 -20.19 -1.44
C TYR A 155 9.04 -21.59 -0.92
N GLU A 156 9.13 -22.54 -1.85
CA GLU A 156 9.71 -23.83 -1.55
C GLU A 156 11.19 -23.66 -1.16
N ARG A 157 11.68 -24.57 -0.32
CA ARG A 157 13.01 -24.45 0.26
C ARG A 157 14.12 -24.36 -0.79
N GLU A 158 13.98 -25.12 -1.88
CA GLU A 158 14.96 -25.15 -2.98
C GLU A 158 15.03 -23.79 -3.68
N ASP A 159 13.88 -23.26 -4.11
CA ASP A 159 13.75 -21.94 -4.74
C ASP A 159 14.28 -20.82 -3.84
N PHE A 160 14.00 -20.90 -2.54
CA PHE A 160 14.50 -19.94 -1.56
C PHE A 160 16.02 -19.99 -1.42
N CYS A 161 16.61 -21.18 -1.42
CA CYS A 161 18.08 -21.33 -1.37
C CYS A 161 18.75 -20.76 -2.63
N GLU A 162 18.19 -21.00 -3.81
CA GLU A 162 18.69 -20.41 -5.06
C GLU A 162 18.66 -18.87 -5.03
N LEU A 163 17.58 -18.30 -4.50
CA LEU A 163 17.48 -16.85 -4.30
C LEU A 163 18.56 -16.32 -3.33
N ILE A 164 18.82 -17.02 -2.23
CA ILE A 164 19.88 -16.65 -1.28
C ILE A 164 21.24 -16.66 -1.96
N ASP A 165 21.57 -17.70 -2.74
CA ASP A 165 22.84 -17.80 -3.45
C ASP A 165 22.99 -16.69 -4.49
N PHE A 166 21.93 -16.38 -5.24
CA PHE A 166 21.89 -15.25 -6.15
C PHE A 166 22.20 -13.93 -5.43
N LEU A 167 21.52 -13.65 -4.31
CA LEU A 167 21.72 -12.41 -3.55
C LEU A 167 23.11 -12.32 -2.93
N LYS A 168 23.65 -13.43 -2.40
CA LYS A 168 25.02 -13.48 -1.88
C LYS A 168 26.05 -13.18 -2.96
N ASN A 169 25.86 -13.70 -4.17
CA ASN A 169 26.73 -13.38 -5.29
C ASN A 169 26.57 -11.91 -5.74
N LYS A 170 25.34 -11.39 -5.78
CA LYS A 170 25.06 -9.97 -6.10
C LYS A 170 25.75 -9.01 -5.14
N TYR A 171 25.77 -9.32 -3.85
CA TYR A 171 26.38 -8.50 -2.80
C TYR A 171 27.73 -9.02 -2.30
N LYS A 172 28.46 -9.79 -3.13
CA LYS A 172 29.71 -10.48 -2.74
C LYS A 172 30.78 -9.55 -2.13
N ASP A 173 30.77 -8.28 -2.53
CA ASP A 173 31.74 -7.26 -2.10
C ASP A 173 31.25 -6.45 -0.89
N ASP A 174 30.04 -6.73 -0.39
CA ASP A 174 29.40 -6.05 0.74
C ASP A 174 29.12 -7.05 1.87
N ARG A 175 30.10 -7.19 2.76
CA ARG A 175 30.07 -8.17 3.85
C ARG A 175 28.87 -7.96 4.79
N GLU A 176 28.51 -6.72 5.08
CA GLU A 176 27.39 -6.42 5.97
C GLU A 176 26.07 -6.90 5.40
N LYS A 177 25.85 -6.71 4.09
CA LYS A 177 24.66 -7.21 3.40
C LYS A 177 24.60 -8.73 3.39
N ILE A 178 25.72 -9.40 3.13
CA ILE A 178 25.80 -10.88 3.18
C ILE A 178 25.41 -11.39 4.57
N GLU A 179 25.97 -10.81 5.64
CA GLU A 179 25.66 -11.21 7.01
C GLU A 179 24.17 -11.04 7.35
N GLN A 180 23.51 -10.00 6.81
CA GLN A 180 22.06 -9.81 6.98
C GLN A 180 21.22 -10.85 6.23
N ILE A 181 21.62 -11.21 5.00
CA ILE A 181 20.96 -12.25 4.20
C ILE A 181 21.10 -13.61 4.89
N GLU A 182 22.29 -13.93 5.39
CA GLU A 182 22.55 -15.20 6.08
C GLU A 182 21.73 -15.36 7.38
N LYS A 183 21.55 -14.26 8.13
CA LYS A 183 20.67 -14.27 9.30
C LYS A 183 19.23 -14.65 8.95
N ILE A 184 18.72 -14.20 7.80
CA ILE A 184 17.39 -14.60 7.34
C ILE A 184 17.38 -16.08 6.99
N ASN A 185 18.37 -16.57 6.25
CA ASN A 185 18.44 -17.98 5.88
C ASN A 185 18.49 -18.92 7.10
N ALA A 186 19.21 -18.53 8.15
CA ALA A 186 19.40 -19.33 9.36
C ALA A 186 18.25 -19.28 10.38
N SER A 187 17.38 -18.26 10.31
CA SER A 187 16.20 -18.09 11.19
C SER A 187 15.11 -19.13 10.93
#